data_AF-A0A7K1WSR7-F1
#
_entry.id   AF-A0A7K1WSR7-F1
#
_cell.length_a   1.000
_cell.length_b   1.000
_cell.length_c   1.000
_cell.angle_alpha   90.00
_cell.angle_beta   90.00
_cell.angle_gamma   90.00
#
_symmetry.space_group_name_H-M   'P 1'
#
loop_
_entity.id
_entity.type
_entity.pdbx_description
1 polymer ?
#
loop_
_entity_poly.entity_id
_entity_poly.type
_entity_poly.pdbx_seq_one_letter_code
_entity_poly.pdbx_strand_id
1 'polypeptide(L)'
;MLRILILFSIISFQTANANKLPNEDESVTFKTHKCSLKNATLKSERTEKDRKFIFWKLPHKKIIIIDQVIDENGNKIFKKKSVNICSMDACDTKKFCRIKIIENEIWIFQYNRNPKKAVIKLYDSCGKYLSQKKWDDDKSFEDY
;
A
#
# COMPACT_ATOMS: atom_id res chain seq x y z
N MET A 1 -22.69 32.00 -57.18
CA MET A 1 -23.19 31.59 -55.86
C MET A 1 -22.02 31.12 -55.00
N LEU A 2 -22.12 31.41 -53.71
CA LEU A 2 -21.35 30.91 -52.57
C LEU A 2 -19.91 31.42 -52.34
N ARG A 3 -19.82 32.20 -51.24
CA ARG A 3 -18.64 32.69 -50.54
C ARG A 3 -17.87 31.55 -49.88
N ILE A 4 -16.54 31.63 -49.85
CA ILE A 4 -15.73 31.04 -48.78
C ILE A 4 -14.72 32.11 -48.31
N LEU A 5 -14.83 32.46 -47.03
CA LEU A 5 -14.03 33.40 -46.26
C LEU A 5 -13.32 32.57 -45.18
N ILE A 6 -11.99 32.47 -45.19
CA ILE A 6 -11.19 32.12 -43.99
C ILE A 6 -9.83 32.82 -44.14
N LEU A 7 -9.70 34.06 -43.64
CA LEU A 7 -9.15 34.44 -42.32
C LEU A 7 -7.65 34.14 -42.15
N PHE A 8 -6.86 35.17 -42.46
CA PHE A 8 -5.54 35.41 -41.87
C PHE A 8 -5.70 35.71 -40.37
N SER A 9 -4.82 35.19 -39.52
CA SER A 9 -4.19 36.06 -38.50
C SER A 9 -2.91 35.47 -37.94
N ILE A 10 -1.92 36.34 -37.96
CA ILE A 10 -0.52 36.22 -37.56
C ILE A 10 -0.44 35.99 -36.05
N ILE A 11 0.37 35.01 -35.64
CA ILE A 11 0.72 34.80 -34.24
C ILE A 11 1.80 35.84 -33.89
N SER A 12 1.42 36.84 -33.09
CA SER A 12 2.36 37.82 -32.52
C SER A 12 3.03 37.24 -31.28
N PHE A 13 4.36 37.16 -31.32
CA PHE A 13 5.26 37.02 -30.18
C PHE A 13 5.15 38.24 -29.26
N GLN A 14 4.92 38.05 -27.95
CA GLN A 14 5.44 38.95 -26.91
C GLN A 14 5.76 38.22 -25.59
N THR A 15 7.07 38.22 -25.31
CA THR A 15 7.80 38.41 -24.04
C THR A 15 7.47 37.58 -22.79
N ALA A 16 8.45 36.76 -22.41
CA ALA A 16 8.65 36.24 -21.06
C ALA A 16 8.75 37.39 -20.05
N ASN A 17 7.91 37.35 -19.02
CA ASN A 17 8.04 38.19 -17.84
C ASN A 17 8.57 37.32 -16.70
N ALA A 18 9.82 37.57 -16.30
CA ALA A 18 10.49 36.90 -15.20
C ALA A 18 9.91 37.44 -13.88
N ASN A 19 8.96 36.72 -13.30
CA ASN A 19 8.49 37.02 -11.95
C ASN A 19 9.55 36.55 -10.95
N LYS A 20 10.11 37.55 -10.27
CA LYS A 20 10.92 37.52 -9.06
C LYS A 20 10.50 36.41 -8.09
N LEU A 21 11.48 35.67 -7.58
CA LEU A 21 11.40 34.86 -6.37
C LEU A 21 11.06 35.78 -5.18
N PRO A 22 10.02 35.51 -4.37
CA PRO A 22 9.99 36.00 -3.01
C PRO A 22 10.77 35.01 -2.14
N ASN A 23 11.88 35.49 -1.57
CA ASN A 23 12.37 34.97 -0.31
C ASN A 23 11.39 35.44 0.77
N GLU A 24 10.65 34.51 1.35
CA GLU A 24 10.09 34.69 2.67
C GLU A 24 10.55 33.51 3.52
N ASP A 25 11.36 33.84 4.52
CA ASP A 25 11.60 33.05 5.72
C ASP A 25 10.26 32.88 6.46
N GLU A 26 9.40 32.00 5.96
CA GLU A 26 8.40 31.39 6.83
C GLU A 26 9.12 30.31 7.62
N SER A 27 9.40 30.61 8.89
CA SER A 27 9.72 29.59 9.88
C SER A 27 8.55 28.62 9.96
N VAL A 28 8.55 27.60 9.09
CA VAL A 28 7.62 26.49 9.11
C VAL A 28 7.85 25.82 10.45
N THR A 29 6.97 26.12 11.40
CA THR A 29 6.83 25.31 12.60
C THR A 29 6.27 23.99 12.09
N PHE A 30 7.18 23.10 11.68
CA PHE A 30 6.86 21.70 11.51
C PHE A 30 6.38 21.25 12.89
N LYS A 31 5.06 21.27 13.10
CA LYS A 31 4.42 20.41 14.09
C LYS A 31 4.85 19.02 13.67
N THR A 32 5.93 18.54 14.27
CA THR A 32 6.38 17.18 14.15
C THR A 32 5.27 16.36 14.80
N HIS A 33 4.26 16.02 14.00
CA HIS A 33 3.34 14.96 14.35
C HIS A 33 4.21 13.71 14.48
N LYS A 34 4.66 13.44 15.70
CA LYS A 34 5.31 12.19 16.06
C LYS A 34 4.22 11.13 15.96
N CYS A 35 4.04 10.54 14.78
CA CYS A 35 3.26 9.32 14.67
C CYS A 35 3.95 8.29 15.57
N SER A 36 3.21 7.72 16.51
CA SER A 36 3.70 6.73 17.44
C SER A 36 2.79 5.52 17.33
N LEU A 37 3.35 4.33 17.11
CA LEU A 37 2.59 3.09 17.09
C LEU A 37 2.43 2.46 18.48
N LYS A 38 2.86 3.15 19.55
CA LYS A 38 2.86 2.60 20.92
C LYS A 38 1.52 2.01 21.36
N ASN A 39 0.38 2.63 21.02
CA ASN A 39 -0.94 2.01 21.25
C ASN A 39 -1.71 1.74 19.94
N ALA A 40 -1.01 1.54 18.82
CA ALA A 40 -1.66 1.21 17.55
C ALA A 40 -2.17 -0.23 17.56
N THR A 41 -3.36 -0.43 17.01
CA THR A 41 -4.04 -1.73 16.96
C THR A 41 -4.05 -2.27 15.53
N LEU A 42 -3.64 -3.53 15.36
CA LEU A 42 -3.81 -4.27 14.12
C LEU A 42 -5.21 -4.93 14.08
N LYS A 43 -6.05 -4.53 13.15
CA LYS A 43 -7.33 -5.18 12.85
C LYS A 43 -7.24 -5.97 11.55
N SER A 44 -7.67 -7.23 11.58
CA SER A 44 -7.74 -8.11 10.41
C SER A 44 -9.18 -8.54 10.17
N GLU A 45 -9.68 -8.31 8.96
CA GLU A 45 -10.96 -8.83 8.50
C GLU A 45 -10.71 -9.93 7.46
N ARG A 46 -11.46 -11.05 7.57
CA ARG A 46 -11.41 -12.16 6.62
C ARG A 46 -12.79 -12.41 6.03
N THR A 47 -12.87 -12.47 4.71
CA THR A 47 -14.08 -12.83 3.97
C THR A 47 -13.79 -14.01 3.07
N GLU A 48 -14.63 -15.02 3.14
CA GLU A 48 -14.56 -16.20 2.28
C GLU A 48 -15.68 -16.17 1.25
N LYS A 49 -15.35 -16.51 0.01
CA LYS A 49 -16.30 -16.63 -1.07
C LYS A 49 -16.04 -17.93 -1.81
N ASP A 50 -17.04 -18.81 -1.84
CA ASP A 50 -16.98 -19.99 -2.67
C ASP A 50 -16.96 -19.58 -4.14
N ARG A 51 -16.23 -20.36 -4.95
CA ARG A 51 -16.22 -20.18 -6.41
C ARG A 51 -16.82 -21.40 -7.06
N LYS A 52 -17.49 -21.19 -8.20
CA LYS A 52 -18.10 -22.26 -8.97
C LYS A 52 -17.06 -23.34 -9.30
N PHE A 53 -17.44 -24.58 -8.98
CA PHE A 53 -16.75 -25.78 -9.42
C PHE A 53 -16.74 -25.81 -10.95
N ILE A 54 -15.58 -26.08 -11.53
CA ILE A 54 -15.43 -26.37 -12.96
C ILE A 54 -15.04 -27.85 -13.00
N PHE A 55 -15.74 -28.65 -13.82
CA PHE A 55 -15.41 -30.06 -14.01
C PHE A 55 -13.89 -30.24 -14.16
N TRP A 56 -13.33 -31.24 -13.47
CA TRP A 56 -11.87 -31.53 -13.36
C TRP A 56 -11.03 -30.63 -12.44
N LYS A 57 -11.61 -29.65 -11.74
CA LYS A 57 -10.91 -28.85 -10.73
C LYS A 57 -11.51 -29.05 -9.35
N LEU A 58 -10.66 -29.27 -8.34
CA LEU A 58 -11.09 -29.33 -6.94
C LEU A 58 -11.83 -28.03 -6.55
N PRO A 59 -12.85 -28.10 -5.67
CA PRO A 59 -13.50 -26.91 -5.13
C PRO A 59 -12.48 -25.94 -4.54
N HIS A 60 -12.52 -24.69 -5.00
CA HIS A 60 -11.63 -23.63 -4.53
C HIS A 60 -12.42 -22.47 -3.93
N LYS A 61 -11.90 -21.93 -2.84
CA LYS A 61 -12.41 -20.76 -2.14
C LYS A 61 -11.55 -19.55 -2.45
N LYS A 62 -12.20 -18.40 -2.55
CA LYS A 62 -11.52 -17.10 -2.60
C LYS A 62 -11.55 -16.51 -1.20
N ILE A 63 -10.38 -16.31 -0.62
CA ILE A 63 -10.21 -15.69 0.69
C ILE A 63 -9.71 -14.27 0.46
N ILE A 64 -10.44 -13.30 0.97
CA ILE A 64 -10.06 -11.88 0.96
C ILE A 64 -9.71 -11.51 2.40
N ILE A 65 -8.51 -10.99 2.59
CA ILE A 65 -8.00 -10.54 3.88
C ILE A 65 -7.75 -9.04 3.80
N ILE A 66 -8.24 -8.29 4.77
CA ILE A 66 -8.03 -6.85 4.87
C ILE A 66 -7.37 -6.57 6.21
N ASP A 67 -6.10 -6.19 6.18
CA ASP A 67 -5.33 -5.81 7.36
C ASP A 67 -5.28 -4.28 7.46
N GLN A 68 -5.58 -3.75 8.64
CA GLN A 68 -5.64 -2.33 8.94
C GLN A 68 -4.83 -2.03 10.21
N VAL A 69 -3.92 -1.06 10.13
CA VAL A 69 -3.24 -0.50 11.30
C VAL A 69 -3.97 0.78 11.68
N ILE A 70 -4.49 0.80 12.90
CA ILE A 70 -5.31 1.88 13.42
C ILE A 70 -4.59 2.52 14.59
N ASP A 71 -4.51 3.83 14.57
CA ASP A 71 -3.98 4.65 15.65
C ASP A 71 -4.91 4.63 16.88
N GLU A 72 -4.42 5.14 18.01
CA GLU A 72 -5.16 5.27 19.27
C GLU A 72 -6.45 6.09 19.08
N ASN A 73 -6.39 7.07 18.18
CA ASN A 73 -7.49 7.96 17.82
C ASN A 73 -8.52 7.32 16.87
N GLY A 74 -8.35 6.06 16.48
CA GLY A 74 -9.19 5.39 15.48
C GLY A 74 -8.82 5.74 14.02
N ASN A 75 -7.77 6.52 13.81
CA ASN A 75 -7.30 6.91 12.48
C ASN A 75 -6.61 5.75 11.77
N LYS A 76 -6.92 5.52 10.50
CA LYS A 76 -6.29 4.46 9.70
C LYS A 76 -4.94 4.94 9.17
N ILE A 77 -3.86 4.35 9.68
CA ILE A 77 -2.49 4.64 9.25
C ILE A 77 -2.17 3.84 7.99
N PHE A 78 -2.52 2.55 8.00
CA PHE A 78 -2.19 1.64 6.91
C PHE A 78 -3.35 0.69 6.62
N LYS A 79 -3.54 0.35 5.34
CA LYS A 79 -4.51 -0.66 4.91
C LYS A 79 -3.94 -1.51 3.78
N LYS A 80 -3.99 -2.83 3.95
CA LYS A 80 -3.60 -3.78 2.92
C LYS A 80 -4.74 -4.74 2.64
N LYS A 81 -5.06 -4.92 1.37
CA LYS A 81 -5.97 -5.95 0.89
C LYS A 81 -5.18 -7.06 0.21
N SER A 82 -5.40 -8.29 0.63
CA SER A 82 -4.78 -9.48 0.10
C SER A 82 -5.87 -10.44 -0.38
N VAL A 83 -5.66 -11.08 -1.53
CA VAL A 83 -6.63 -11.98 -2.15
C VAL A 83 -5.94 -13.30 -2.45
N ASN A 84 -6.45 -14.37 -1.86
CA ASN A 84 -5.90 -15.71 -1.99
C ASN A 84 -6.95 -16.63 -2.63
N ILE A 85 -6.49 -17.60 -3.41
CA ILE A 85 -7.30 -18.69 -3.95
C ILE A 85 -6.75 -19.97 -3.32
N CYS A 86 -7.61 -20.68 -2.61
CA CYS A 86 -7.23 -21.87 -1.86
C CYS A 86 -8.12 -23.04 -2.27
N SER A 87 -7.55 -24.24 -2.42
CA SER A 87 -8.30 -25.47 -2.69
C SER A 87 -8.72 -26.12 -1.37
N MET A 88 -9.99 -26.51 -1.23
CA MET A 88 -10.56 -27.28 -0.11
C MET A 88 -9.97 -26.93 1.28
N ASP A 89 -8.96 -27.68 1.73
CA ASP A 89 -8.35 -27.61 3.08
C ASP A 89 -6.99 -26.88 3.12
N ALA A 90 -6.42 -26.54 1.97
CA ALA A 90 -5.13 -25.84 1.87
C ALA A 90 -5.25 -24.31 2.11
N CYS A 91 -6.13 -23.92 3.04
CA CYS A 91 -6.43 -22.52 3.36
C CYS A 91 -5.61 -21.97 4.55
N ASP A 92 -4.83 -22.82 5.22
CA ASP A 92 -4.26 -22.54 6.54
C ASP A 92 -2.79 -22.11 6.59
N THR A 93 -2.12 -21.91 5.46
CA THR A 93 -0.78 -21.30 5.44
C THR A 93 -0.87 -19.76 5.40
N LYS A 94 -1.52 -19.19 6.41
CA LYS A 94 -1.88 -17.77 6.64
C LYS A 94 -0.69 -16.79 6.81
N LYS A 95 0.51 -17.09 6.27
CA LYS A 95 1.74 -16.31 6.47
C LYS A 95 1.98 -15.24 5.40
N PHE A 96 1.22 -15.24 4.31
CA PHE A 96 1.55 -14.47 3.11
C PHE A 96 0.77 -13.15 3.03
N CYS A 97 1.49 -12.03 2.79
CA CYS A 97 0.91 -10.69 2.63
C CYS A 97 0.19 -10.13 3.88
N ARG A 98 0.71 -10.48 5.06
CA ARG A 98 0.22 -10.02 6.37
C ARG A 98 1.02 -8.81 6.87
N ILE A 99 0.43 -8.07 7.80
CA ILE A 99 1.06 -6.97 8.51
C ILE A 99 1.43 -7.44 9.92
N LYS A 100 2.62 -7.05 10.41
CA LYS A 100 3.02 -7.16 11.82
C LYS A 100 3.51 -5.78 12.29
N ILE A 101 3.20 -5.41 13.52
CA ILE A 101 3.72 -4.21 14.15
C ILE A 101 4.84 -4.68 15.06
N ILE A 102 6.07 -4.22 14.80
CA ILE A 102 7.25 -4.58 15.58
C ILE A 102 7.86 -3.28 16.05
N GLU A 103 7.93 -3.12 17.37
CA GLU A 103 8.36 -1.88 18.02
C GLU A 103 7.56 -0.66 17.52
N ASN A 104 8.15 0.19 16.69
CA ASN A 104 7.52 1.38 16.11
C ASN A 104 7.53 1.35 14.57
N GLU A 105 7.57 0.16 13.98
CA GLU A 105 7.54 -0.05 12.53
C GLU A 105 6.40 -0.96 12.11
N ILE A 106 5.90 -0.72 10.90
CA ILE A 106 4.91 -1.57 10.24
C ILE A 106 5.63 -2.46 9.25
N TRP A 107 5.64 -3.76 9.50
CA TRP A 107 6.28 -4.75 8.65
C TRP A 107 5.26 -5.45 7.79
N ILE A 108 5.51 -5.47 6.48
CA ILE A 108 4.64 -6.10 5.50
C ILE A 108 5.39 -7.25 4.85
N PHE A 109 4.96 -8.45 5.17
CA PHE A 109 5.54 -9.69 4.68
C PHE A 109 5.00 -9.96 3.28
N GLN A 110 5.81 -9.67 2.26
CA GLN A 110 5.44 -9.89 0.87
C GLN A 110 6.11 -11.16 0.35
N TYR A 111 5.27 -12.07 -0.12
CA TYR A 111 5.68 -13.35 -0.66
C TYR A 111 4.91 -13.57 -1.96
N ASN A 112 5.61 -13.90 -3.03
CA ASN A 112 4.99 -14.36 -4.29
C ASN A 112 5.10 -15.90 -4.35
N ARG A 113 4.50 -16.58 -5.34
CA ARG A 113 4.53 -18.06 -5.45
C ARG A 113 5.92 -18.71 -5.27
N ASN A 114 7.02 -17.97 -5.42
CA ASN A 114 8.38 -18.43 -5.17
C ASN A 114 8.89 -17.97 -3.78
N PRO A 115 9.21 -18.91 -2.87
CA PRO A 115 9.72 -18.60 -1.54
C PRO A 115 11.02 -17.81 -1.50
N LYS A 116 11.90 -18.06 -2.46
CA LYS A 116 13.21 -17.39 -2.54
C LYS A 116 13.11 -15.90 -2.86
N LYS A 117 11.91 -15.40 -3.17
CA LYS A 117 11.61 -13.98 -3.44
C LYS A 117 10.83 -13.31 -2.31
N ALA A 118 10.77 -13.96 -1.14
CA ALA A 118 10.14 -13.42 0.04
C ALA A 118 10.90 -12.18 0.55
N VAL A 119 10.16 -11.09 0.76
CA VAL A 119 10.71 -9.83 1.27
C VAL A 119 9.81 -9.25 2.35
N ILE A 120 10.41 -8.52 3.27
CA ILE A 120 9.70 -7.76 4.31
C ILE A 120 9.89 -6.29 3.97
N LYS A 121 8.78 -5.60 3.70
CA LYS A 121 8.78 -4.15 3.49
C LYS A 121 8.55 -3.46 4.82
N LEU A 122 9.44 -2.55 5.15
CA LEU A 122 9.45 -1.80 6.40
C LEU A 122 8.85 -0.42 6.15
N TYR A 123 7.95 -0.02 7.02
CA TYR A 123 7.34 1.31 7.01
C TYR A 123 7.46 1.91 8.40
N ASP A 124 7.58 3.23 8.46
CA ASP A 124 7.57 3.96 9.72
C ASP A 124 6.18 3.95 10.36
N SER A 125 6.10 4.52 11.55
CA SER A 125 4.85 4.69 12.30
C SER A 125 3.81 5.58 11.62
N CYS A 126 4.21 6.40 10.64
CA CYS A 126 3.31 7.20 9.83
C CYS A 126 2.86 6.47 8.55
N GLY A 127 3.33 5.24 8.30
CA GLY A 127 3.04 4.49 7.08
C GLY A 127 3.89 4.90 5.87
N LYS A 128 4.98 5.66 6.05
CA LYS A 128 5.95 5.95 5.00
C LYS A 128 6.90 4.77 4.83
N TYR A 129 7.20 4.43 3.58
CA TYR A 129 8.14 3.36 3.27
C TYR A 129 9.56 3.72 3.72
N LEU A 130 10.19 2.83 4.46
CA LEU A 130 11.58 2.98 4.92
C LEU A 130 12.53 2.21 4.01
N SER A 131 12.39 0.89 4.00
CA SER A 131 13.27 0.01 3.24
C SER A 131 12.64 -1.38 3.06
N GLN A 132 13.40 -2.28 2.44
CA GLN A 132 13.03 -3.69 2.32
C GLN A 132 14.19 -4.56 2.77
N LYS A 133 13.86 -5.68 3.40
CA LYS A 133 14.83 -6.74 3.72
C LYS A 133 14.36 -8.07 3.16
N LYS A 134 15.32 -8.97 2.93
CA LYS A 134 14.99 -10.36 2.60
C LYS A 134 14.35 -11.02 3.82
N TRP A 135 13.38 -11.89 3.57
CA TRP A 135 12.89 -12.77 4.61
C TRP A 135 14.02 -13.76 4.95
N ASP A 136 14.28 -13.95 6.23
CA ASP A 136 15.19 -14.97 6.73
C ASP A 136 14.55 -16.36 6.56
N ASP A 137 15.16 -17.21 5.72
CA ASP A 137 14.64 -18.55 5.40
C ASP A 137 14.56 -19.45 6.65
N ASP A 138 15.33 -19.15 7.69
CA ASP A 138 15.36 -19.89 8.95
C ASP A 138 14.29 -19.41 9.96
N LYS A 139 13.58 -18.31 9.67
CA LYS A 139 12.56 -17.74 10.57
C LYS A 139 11.15 -17.84 9.99
N SER A 140 10.24 -18.37 10.79
CA SER A 140 8.82 -18.33 10.51
C SER A 140 8.24 -16.91 10.73
N PHE A 141 7.04 -16.66 10.21
CA PHE A 141 6.33 -15.38 10.43
C PHE A 141 6.09 -15.10 11.92
N GLU A 142 5.88 -16.15 12.69
CA GLU A 142 5.63 -16.10 14.12
C GLU A 142 6.89 -15.72 14.92
N ASP A 143 8.08 -16.05 14.42
CA ASP A 143 9.38 -15.81 15.08
C ASP A 143 9.87 -14.36 15.03
N TYR A 144 9.22 -13.51 14.23
CA TYR A 144 9.51 -12.07 14.14
C TYR A 144 8.79 -11.23 15.20
#